data_AF-A0A6B9YFY5-F1
#
_entry.id   AF-A0A6B9YFY5-F1
#
_cell.length_a   1.000
_cell.length_b   1.000
_cell.length_c   1.000
_cell.angle_alpha   90.00
_cell.angle_beta   90.00
_cell.angle_gamma   90.00
#
_symmetry.space_group_name_H-M   'P 1'
#
loop_
_entity.id
_entity.type
_entity.pdbx_description
1 polymer ?
#
loop_
_entity_poly.entity_id
_entity_poly.type
_entity_poly.pdbx_seq_one_letter_code
_entity_poly.pdbx_strand_id
1 'polypeptide(L)' 'MMDEAFIRQGLYVQGLPVYTTDIPYIQNLLLTMNQARTSLQVFPHLNMEVPVTVVDKGVIR' A
#
# COMPACT_ATOMS: atom_id res chain seq x y z
N MET A 1 -0.82 18.11 2.64
CA MET A 1 0.20 17.08 2.36
C MET A 1 0.10 16.03 3.47
N MET A 2 0.62 14.82 3.29
CA MET A 2 0.84 13.89 4.42
C MET A 2 2.05 14.38 5.22
N ASP A 3 1.83 15.46 5.95
CA ASP A 3 2.80 16.08 6.84
C ASP A 3 2.57 15.61 8.28
N GLU A 4 3.48 15.98 9.17
CA GLU A 4 3.46 15.57 10.58
C GLU A 4 2.15 15.94 11.29
N ALA A 5 1.57 17.11 10.96
CA ALA A 5 0.30 17.55 11.56
C ALA A 5 -0.85 16.61 11.20
N PHE A 6 -0.93 16.18 9.93
CA PHE A 6 -1.91 15.20 9.47
C PHE A 6 -1.77 13.87 10.24
N ILE A 7 -0.54 13.38 10.42
CA ILE A 7 -0.27 12.10 11.11
C ILE A 7 -0.67 12.19 12.58
N ARG A 8 -0.24 13.25 13.28
CA ARG A 8 -0.56 13.46 14.69
C ARG A 8 -2.06 13.56 14.91
N GLN A 9 -2.76 14.32 14.06
CA GLN A 9 -4.21 14.46 14.14
C GLN A 9 -4.92 13.12 13.88
N GLY A 10 -4.47 12.35 12.89
CA GLY A 10 -5.03 11.04 12.59
C GLY A 10 -4.89 10.05 13.76
N LEU A 11 -3.70 9.98 14.36
CA LEU A 11 -3.45 9.15 15.54
C LEU A 11 -4.31 9.58 16.73
N TYR A 12 -4.41 10.88 16.98
CA TYR A 12 -5.25 11.43 18.05
C TYR A 12 -6.73 11.06 17.89
N VAL A 13 -7.29 11.23 16.67
CA VAL A 13 -8.69 10.89 16.37
C VAL A 13 -8.96 9.39 16.56
N GLN A 14 -7.96 8.54 16.32
CA GLN A 14 -8.07 7.09 16.49
C GLN A 14 -7.78 6.63 17.93
N GLY A 15 -7.46 7.55 18.84
CA GLY A 15 -7.08 7.21 20.23
C GLY A 15 -5.74 6.47 20.33
N LEU A 16 -4.88 6.62 19.32
CA LEU A 16 -3.56 6.00 19.28
C LEU A 16 -2.50 6.92 19.92
N PRO A 17 -1.51 6.35 20.62
CA PRO A 17 -0.41 7.14 21.17
C PRO A 17 0.42 7.77 20.05
N VAL A 18 0.90 8.99 20.30
CA VAL A 18 1.76 9.73 19.37
C VAL A 18 3.19 9.67 19.87
N TYR A 19 4.01 8.80 19.27
CA TYR A 19 5.45 8.76 19.50
C TYR A 19 6.17 9.55 18.41
N THR A 20 6.94 10.56 18.80
CA THR A 20 7.64 11.45 17.87
C THR A 20 8.67 10.72 17.02
N THR A 21 9.27 9.66 17.57
CA THR A 21 10.20 8.76 16.88
C THR A 21 9.56 8.00 15.72
N ASP A 22 8.24 7.78 15.79
CA ASP A 22 7.51 6.94 14.85
C ASP A 22 6.95 7.76 13.68
N ILE A 23 6.79 9.08 13.86
CA ILE A 23 6.26 9.99 12.84
C ILE A 23 7.00 9.86 11.50
N PRO A 24 8.35 9.87 11.42
CA PRO A 24 9.05 9.73 10.14
C PRO A 24 8.76 8.39 9.45
N TYR A 25 8.63 7.31 10.22
CA TYR A 25 8.32 5.98 9.69
C TYR A 25 6.90 5.90 9.15
N ILE A 26 5.92 6.42 9.91
CA ILE A 26 4.52 6.48 9.49
C ILE A 26 4.40 7.33 8.21
N GLN A 27 5.10 8.46 8.17
CA GLN A 27 5.11 9.32 6.99
C GLN A 27 5.65 8.59 5.75
N ASN A 28 6.78 7.89 5.88
CA ASN A 28 7.37 7.13 4.78
C ASN A 28 6.43 6.01 4.29
N LEU A 29 5.76 5.33 5.23
CA LEU A 29 4.80 4.27 4.92
C LEU A 29 3.60 4.82 4.14
N LEU A 30 3.01 5.93 4.60
CA LEU A 30 1.89 6.59 3.92
C LEU A 30 2.29 7.06 2.51
N LEU A 31 3.49 7.61 2.34
CA LEU A 31 4.01 8.01 1.03
C LEU A 31 4.15 6.81 0.09
N THR A 32 4.74 5.72 0.59
CA THR A 32 4.93 4.47 -0.17
C THR A 32 3.58 3.90 -0.61
N MET A 33 2.60 3.82 0.31
CA MET A 33 1.24 3.38 -0.02
C MET A 33 0.58 4.26 -1.08
N ASN A 34 0.74 5.59 -0.97
CA ASN A 34 0.14 6.52 -1.91
C ASN A 34 0.77 6.40 -3.31
N GLN A 35 2.08 6.18 -3.41
CA GLN A 35 2.78 5.91 -4.67
C GLN A 35 2.33 4.58 -5.30
N ALA A 36 2.25 3.51 -4.49
CA ALA A 36 1.79 2.20 -4.96
C ALA A 36 0.33 2.23 -5.44
N ARG A 37 -0.52 3.04 -4.80
CA ARG A 37 -1.91 3.25 -5.21
C ARG A 37 -2.03 3.76 -6.65
N THR A 38 -1.09 4.58 -7.12
CA THR A 38 -1.10 5.06 -8.51
C THR A 38 -1.08 3.90 -9.51
N SER A 39 -0.29 2.86 -9.25
CA SER A 39 -0.26 1.66 -10.11
C SER A 39 -1.59 0.91 -10.12
N LEU A 40 -2.30 0.84 -8.98
CA LEU A 40 -3.61 0.21 -8.87
C LEU A 40 -4.73 1.01 -9.55
N GLN A 41 -4.63 2.34 -9.58
CA GLN A 41 -5.60 3.18 -10.29
C GLN A 41 -5.48 3.03 -11.83
N VAL A 42 -4.27 2.84 -12.34
CA VAL A 42 -4.04 2.59 -13.78
C VAL A 42 -4.52 1.21 -14.19
N PHE A 43 -4.42 0.21 -13.30
CA PHE A 43 -4.83 -1.16 -13.56
C PHE A 43 -5.75 -1.69 -12.43
N PRO A 44 -7.03 -1.27 -12.39
CA PRO A 44 -7.95 -1.56 -11.28
C PRO A 44 -8.28 -3.05 -11.09
N HIS A 45 -7.96 -3.88 -12.08
CA HIS A 45 -8.17 -5.32 -12.06
C HIS A 45 -6.87 -6.13 -12.08
N LEU A 46 -5.71 -5.48 -11.90
CA LEU A 46 -4.42 -6.15 -11.84
C LEU A 46 -4.43 -7.15 -10.67
N ASN A 47 -4.10 -8.41 -10.95
CA ASN A 47 -4.12 -9.53 -10.00
C ASN A 47 -5.51 -9.97 -9.49
N MET A 48 -6.61 -9.52 -10.10
CA MET A 48 -7.95 -10.06 -9.77
C MET A 48 -8.23 -11.40 -10.45
N GLU A 49 -7.53 -11.70 -11.55
CA GLU A 49 -7.53 -13.02 -12.16
C GLU A 49 -6.25 -13.75 -11.77
N VAL A 50 -6.39 -14.92 -11.12
CA VAL A 50 -5.30 -15.90 -11.09
C VAL A 50 -5.07 -16.29 -12.56
N PRO A 51 -3.88 -16.10 -13.15
CA PRO A 51 -3.64 -16.60 -14.49
C PRO A 51 -3.83 -18.11 -14.44
N VAL A 52 -4.93 -18.61 -15.00
CA VAL A 52 -5.15 -20.05 -15.18
C VAL A 52 -4.14 -20.49 -16.21
N THR A 53 -2.94 -20.83 -15.75
CA THR A 53 -1.91 -21.42 -16.59
C THR A 53 -2.28 -22.89 -16.73
N VAL A 54 -3.06 -23.23 -17.75
CA VAL A 54 -3.18 -24.62 -18.18
C VAL A 54 -1.84 -25.00 -18.78
N VAL A 55 -0.97 -25.60 -17.97
CA VAL A 55 0.26 -26.20 -18.46
C VAL A 55 -0.14 -27.49 -19.19
N ASP A 56 -0.12 -27.45 -20.52
CA ASP A 56 -0.24 -28.68 -21.31
C ASP A 56 1.00 -29.55 -21.05
N LYS A 57 0.79 -30.72 -20.46
CA LYS A 57 1.85 -31.68 -20.14
C LYS A 57 2.55 -32.22 -21.40
N GLY A 58 2.01 -32.00 -22.59
CA GLY A 58 2.64 -32.40 -23.86
C GLY A 58 3.79 -31.50 -24.34
N VAL A 59 4.01 -30.35 -23.70
CA VAL A 59 5.04 -29.35 -24.11
C VAL A 59 6.30 -29.38 -23.22
N ILE A 60 6.24 -30.08 -22.08
CA ILE A 60 7.45 -30.44 -21.31
C ILE A 60 7.99 -31.75 -21.90
N ARG A 61 8.97 -31.64 -22.80
CA ARG A 61 9.82 -32.75 -23.23
C ARG A 61 11.07 -32.83 -22.36
#